data_AF-A0A821M5H5-F1
#
_entry.id   AF-A0A821M5H5-F1
#
_cell.length_a   1.000
_cell.length_b   1.000
_cell.length_c   1.000
_cell.angle_alpha   90.00
_cell.angle_beta   90.00
_cell.angle_gamma   90.00
#
_symmetry.space_group_name_H-M   'P 1'
#
loop_
_entity.id
_entity.type
_entity.pdbx_description
1 polymer ?
#
loop_
_entity_poly.entity_id
_entity_poly.type
_entity_poly.pdbx_seq_one_letter_code
_entity_poly.pdbx_strand_id
1 'polypeptide(L)' 'HPLLIRGVLKSTWFIILHTNKIHRYRLKSFGHPANEHKFSKKEDNEITIDDYFNNK' A
#
# COMPACT_ATOMS: atom_id res chain seq x y z
N HIS A 1 -14.68 18.67 -4.08
CA HIS A 1 -13.65 19.30 -3.21
C HIS A 1 -12.39 18.44 -3.10
N PRO A 2 -11.49 18.47 -4.10
CA PRO A 2 -10.24 17.68 -4.08
C PRO A 2 -9.23 18.12 -3.01
N LEU A 3 -9.29 19.38 -2.56
CA LEU A 3 -8.38 19.94 -1.56
C LEU A 3 -8.59 19.37 -0.14
N LEU A 4 -9.85 19.09 0.24
CA LEU A 4 -10.18 18.52 1.56
C LEU A 4 -9.68 17.08 1.68
N ILE A 5 -9.87 16.27 0.64
CA ILE A 5 -9.39 14.89 0.58
C ILE A 5 -7.86 14.86 0.74
N ARG A 6 -7.14 15.76 0.04
CA ARG A 6 -5.68 15.86 0.14
C ARG A 6 -5.18 16.28 1.53
N GLY A 7 -5.95 17.11 2.25
CA GLY A 7 -5.65 17.50 3.62
C GLY A 7 -5.84 16.36 4.62
N VAL A 8 -6.95 15.62 4.49
CA VAL A 8 -7.25 14.46 5.35
C VAL A 8 -6.22 13.35 5.16
N LEU A 9 -5.90 12.99 3.91
CA LEU A 9 -4.96 11.92 3.60
C LEU A 9 -3.57 12.15 4.23
N LYS A 10 -3.08 13.39 4.20
CA LYS A 10 -1.77 13.74 4.78
C LYS A 10 -1.72 13.61 6.30
N SER A 11 -2.85 13.56 6.98
CA SER A 11 -2.94 13.45 8.44
C SER A 11 -3.26 12.02 8.92
N THR A 12 -3.60 11.11 7.99
CA THR A 12 -3.91 9.72 8.31
C THR A 12 -2.66 8.85 8.35
N TRP A 13 -2.52 8.10 9.45
CA TRP A 13 -1.46 7.12 9.66
C TRP A 13 -2.07 5.74 9.85
N PHE A 14 -1.47 4.74 9.21
CA PHE A 14 -1.73 3.33 9.49
C PHE A 14 -0.64 2.79 10.41
N ILE A 15 -1.04 2.25 11.54
CA ILE A 15 -0.15 1.59 12.49
C ILE A 15 -0.49 0.11 12.46
N ILE A 16 0.47 -0.71 12.05
CA ILE A 16 0.30 -2.16 11.92
C ILE A 16 1.38 -2.83 12.76
N LEU A 17 0.98 -3.85 13.53
CA LEU A 17 1.93 -4.73 14.22
C LEU A 17 2.20 -5.94 13.31
N HIS A 18 3.46 -6.13 12.93
CA HIS A 18 3.87 -7.29 12.14
C HIS A 18 5.18 -7.86 12.70
N THR A 19 5.26 -9.17 12.94
CA THR A 19 6.46 -9.82 13.51
C THR A 19 6.99 -9.14 14.78
N ASN A 20 6.09 -8.79 15.71
CA ASN A 20 6.38 -8.04 16.95
C ASN A 20 7.03 -6.66 16.75
N LYS A 21 7.01 -6.13 15.52
CA LYS A 21 7.49 -4.78 15.20
C LYS A 21 6.32 -3.90 14.81
N ILE A 22 6.33 -2.67 15.32
CA ILE A 22 5.33 -1.66 14.98
C ILE A 22 5.79 -0.96 13.70
N HIS A 23 4.99 -1.09 12.65
CA HIS A 23 5.17 -0.40 11.38
C HIS A 23 4.18 0.76 11.27
N ARG A 24 4.67 1.95 10.91
CA ARG A 24 3.87 3.16 10.77
C ARG A 24 3.95 3.66 9.34
N TYR A 25 2.82 3.74 8.64
CA TYR A 25 2.73 4.16 7.25
C TYR A 25 1.88 5.42 7.15
N ARG A 26 2.43 6.48 6.54
CA ARG A 26 1.68 7.71 6.25
C ARG A 26 0.99 7.59 4.91
N LEU A 27 -0.32 7.80 4.88
CA LEU A 27 -1.08 7.76 3.63
C LEU A 27 -0.71 8.98 2.76
N LYS A 28 -0.26 8.73 1.53
CA LYS A 28 0.10 9.80 0.57
C LYS A 28 -0.99 10.01 -0.48
N SER A 29 -1.53 8.91 -0.99
CA SER A 29 -2.55 8.88 -2.02
C SER A 29 -3.24 7.52 -2.00
N PHE A 30 -4.42 7.45 -2.61
CA PHE A 30 -5.01 6.18 -3.01
C PHE A 30 -4.25 5.66 -4.24
N GLY A 31 -3.87 4.38 -4.21
CA GLY A 31 -3.20 3.70 -5.32
C GLY A 31 -4.19 3.01 -6.26
N HIS A 32 -3.66 2.23 -7.19
CA HIS A 32 -4.46 1.32 -8.01
C HIS A 32 -5.01 0.15 -7.18
N PRO A 33 -6.12 -0.47 -7.61
CA PRO A 33 -6.60 -1.73 -7.06
C PRO A 33 -5.50 -2.81 -6.97
N ALA A 34 -5.56 -3.68 -5.96
CA ALA A 34 -4.51 -4.66 -5.68
C ALA A 34 -4.29 -5.68 -6.82
N ASN A 35 -5.34 -5.99 -7.58
CA ASN A 35 -5.32 -6.87 -8.76
C ASN A 35 -4.72 -6.19 -10.02
N GLU A 36 -4.62 -4.86 -10.03
CA GLU A 36 -4.04 -4.10 -11.15
C GLU A 36 -2.62 -3.60 -10.83
N HIS A 37 -2.30 -3.41 -9.55
CA HIS A 37 -1.01 -2.88 -9.14
C HIS A 37 0.08 -3.94 -9.19
N LYS A 38 0.93 -3.88 -10.23
CA LYS A 38 2.09 -4.75 -10.42
C LYS A 38 3.35 -4.18 -9.76
N PHE A 39 4.19 -5.06 -9.23
CA PHE A 39 5.51 -4.71 -8.73
C PHE A 39 6.52 -5.84 -9.01
N SER A 40 7.79 -5.47 -9.17
CA SER A 40 8.87 -6.43 -9.40
C SER A 40 9.43 -6.92 -8.07
N LYS A 41 9.23 -8.21 -7.76
CA LYS A 41 9.72 -8.80 -6.49
C LYS A 41 11.21 -9.14 -6.55
N LYS A 42 11.73 -9.48 -7.74
CA LYS A 42 13.13 -9.66 -8.14
C LYS A 42 13.18 -9.45 -9.66
N GLU A 43 14.31 -9.00 -10.18
CA GLU A 43 14.54 -8.29 -11.46
C GLU A 43 13.86 -8.77 -12.77
N ASP A 44 13.05 -9.84 -12.81
CA ASP A 44 12.44 -10.32 -14.07
C ASP A 44 10.95 -10.74 -13.99
N ASN A 45 10.28 -10.71 -12.83
CA ASN A 45 8.86 -11.07 -12.74
C ASN A 45 8.01 -9.98 -12.08
N GLU A 46 7.17 -9.32 -12.87
CA GLU A 46 6.08 -8.47 -12.38
C GLU A 46 4.97 -9.36 -11.81
N ILE A 47 4.61 -9.13 -10.54
CA ILE A 47 3.49 -9.80 -9.87
C ILE A 47 2.52 -8.74 -9.34
N THR A 48 1.23 -9.03 -9.33
CA THR A 48 0.25 -8.12 -8.72
C THR A 48 0.36 -8.16 -7.19
N ILE A 49 -0.09 -7.11 -6.51
CA ILE A 49 -0.20 -7.11 -5.04
C ILE A 49 -1.11 -8.25 -4.58
N ASP A 50 -2.24 -8.45 -5.27
CA ASP A 50 -3.21 -9.49 -4.93
C ASP A 50 -2.58 -10.90 -5.02
N ASP A 51 -1.92 -11.22 -6.14
CA ASP A 51 -1.22 -12.50 -6.32
C ASP A 51 -0.14 -12.72 -5.26
N TYR A 52 0.58 -11.66 -4.87
CA TYR A 52 1.62 -11.78 -3.84
C TYR A 52 1.06 -12.18 -2.47
N PHE A 53 -0.12 -11.68 -2.09
CA PHE A 53 -0.73 -11.99 -0.81
C PHE A 53 -1.54 -13.28 -0.81
N ASN A 54 -2.15 -13.67 -1.95
CA ASN A 54 -2.91 -14.91 -2.09
C ASN A 54 -2.02 -16.16 -2.25
N ASN A 55 -0.78 -16.00 -2.75
CA ASN A 55 0.14 -17.10 -3.01
C ASN A 55 1.08 -17.39 -1.82
N LYS A 56 0.58 -17.18 -0.59
CA LYS A 56 1.33 -17.23 0.67
C LYS A 56 0.62 -18.13 1.68
#